data_AF-A0A925ZC43-F1
#
_entry.id   AF-A0A925ZC43-F1
#
_cell.length_a   1.000
_cell.length_b   1.000
_cell.length_c   1.000
_cell.angle_alpha   90.00
_cell.angle_beta   90.00
_cell.angle_gamma   90.00
#
_symmetry.space_group_name_H-M   'P 1'
#
loop_
_entity.id
_entity.type
_entity.pdbx_description
1 polymer ?
#
loop_
_entity_poly.entity_id
_entity_poly.type
_entity_poly.pdbx_seq_one_letter_code
_entity_poly.pdbx_strand_id
1 'polypeptide(L)' 'MYSIGVFSQINKVTTKTLRHYDEINLLKPEYVDKFTGYRY' A
#
# COMPACT_ATOMS: atom_id res chain seq x y z
N MET A 1 -2.57 -6.28 10.09
CA MET A 1 -1.84 -6.09 8.81
C MET A 1 -2.88 -5.77 7.75
N TYR A 2 -2.92 -4.52 7.26
CA TYR A 2 -4.00 -4.03 6.39
C TYR A 2 -3.54 -4.12 4.94
N SER A 3 -4.33 -4.72 4.05
CA SER A 3 -3.97 -4.70 2.64
C SER A 3 -4.01 -3.26 2.11
N ILE A 4 -3.25 -2.96 1.06
CA ILE A 4 -3.20 -1.62 0.46
C ILE A 4 -4.60 -1.09 0.05
N GLY A 5 -5.55 -2.00 -0.23
CA GLY A 5 -6.95 -1.66 -0.48
C GLY A 5 -7.71 -1.22 0.77
N VAL A 6 -7.50 -1.89 1.91
CA VAL A 6 -8.09 -1.48 3.19
C VAL A 6 -7.45 -0.18 3.69
N PHE A 7 -6.13 -0.02 3.52
CA PHE A 7 -5.43 1.22 3.85
C PHE A 7 -5.93 2.40 3.01
N SER A 8 -6.18 2.16 1.71
CA SER A 8 -6.78 3.13 0.79
C SER A 8 -8.18 3.57 1.25
N GLN A 9 -9.03 2.64 1.69
CA GLN A 9 -10.36 2.99 2.21
C GLN A 9 -10.30 3.77 3.54
N ILE A 10 -9.45 3.35 4.48
CA ILE A 10 -9.33 4.00 5.80
C ILE A 10 -8.85 5.46 5.65
N ASN A 11 -7.84 5.67 4.82
CA ASN A 11 -7.24 7.00 4.64
C ASN A 11 -7.95 7.85 3.58
N LYS A 12 -8.99 7.33 2.92
CA LYS A 12 -9.65 7.96 1.76
C LYS A 12 -8.68 8.41 0.67
N VAL A 13 -7.54 7.73 0.55
CA VAL A 13 -6.52 7.98 -0.47
C VAL A 13 -6.62 6.89 -1.52
N THR A 14 -6.41 7.23 -2.79
CA THR A 14 -6.48 6.22 -3.86
C THR A 14 -5.26 5.30 -3.82
N THR A 15 -5.40 4.07 -4.31
CA THR A 15 -4.26 3.17 -4.56
C THR A 15 -3.21 3.79 -5.49
N LYS A 16 -3.61 4.72 -6.37
CA LYS A 16 -2.69 5.49 -7.21
C LYS A 16 -1.84 6.45 -6.38
N THR A 17 -2.43 7.12 -5.39
CA THR A 17 -1.69 7.97 -4.44
C THR A 17 -0.71 7.15 -3.61
N LEU A 18 -1.10 5.96 -3.15
CA LEU A 18 -0.21 5.07 -2.41
C LEU A 18 0.97 4.57 -3.26
N ARG A 19 0.74 4.27 -4.54
CA ARG A 19 1.83 3.95 -5.49
C ARG A 19 2.76 5.14 -5.70
N HIS A 20 2.21 6.35 -5.79
CA HIS A 20 3.02 7.55 -5.90
C HIS A 20 3.89 7.74 -4.65
N TYR A 21 3.35 7.48 -3.46
CA TYR A 21 4.11 7.51 -2.20
C TYR A 21 5.19 6.43 -2.11
N ASP A 22 4.96 5.25 -2.68
CA ASP A 22 5.96 4.18 -2.81
C ASP A 22 7.09 4.59 -3.78
N GLU A 23 6.74 5.17 -4.94
CA GLU A 23 7.69 5.67 -5.96
C GLU A 23 8.62 6.77 -5.42
N ILE A 24 8.07 7.73 -4.67
CA ILE A 24 8.86 8.80 -4.04
C ILE A 24 9.51 8.37 -2.72
N ASN A 25 9.43 7.09 -2.34
CA ASN A 25 9.93 6.52 -1.08
C ASN A 25 9.37 7.19 0.19
N LEU A 26 8.21 7.84 0.10
CA LEU A 26 7.55 8.50 1.24
C LEU A 26 6.84 7.47 2.13
N LEU A 27 6.21 6.46 1.53
CA LEU A 27 5.49 5.42 2.26
C LEU A 27 5.60 4.08 1.53
N LYS A 28 6.40 3.18 2.09
CA LYS A 28 6.58 1.83 1.57
C LYS A 28 5.62 0.87 2.27
N PRO A 29 5.08 -0.14 1.57
CA PRO A 29 4.36 -1.22 2.22
C PRO A 29 5.29 -1.89 3.24
N GLU A 30 4.81 -2.05 4.47
CA GLU A 30 5.59 -2.64 5.56
C GLU A 30 5.78 -4.14 5.34
N TYR A 31 4.86 -4.77 4.60
CA TYR A 31 4.94 -6.21 4.33
C TYR A 31 4.48 -6.56 2.92
N VAL A 32 5.40 -7.09 2.12
CA VAL A 32 5.06 -7.72 0.83
C VAL A 32 5.03 -9.22 1.03
N ASP A 33 3.82 -9.78 0.96
CA ASP A 33 3.65 -11.23 1.03
C ASP A 33 4.27 -11.86 -0.22
N LYS A 34 5.33 -12.65 -0.01
CA LYS A 34 6.09 -13.29 -1.09
C LYS A 34 5.34 -14.46 -1.73
N PHE A 35 4.32 -15.01 -1.07
CA PHE A 35 3.55 -16.13 -1.59
C PHE A 35 2.40 -15.69 -2.50
N THR A 36 1.79 -14.55 -2.21
CA THR A 36 0.60 -14.05 -2.92
C THR A 36 0.86 -12.76 -3.71
N GLY A 37 2.01 -12.11 -3.50
CA GLY A 37 2.35 -10.82 -4.09
C GLY A 37 1.56 -9.65 -3.50
N TYR A 38 0.76 -9.87 -2.45
CA TYR A 38 -0.05 -8.84 -1.83
C TYR A 38 0.81 -7.91 -0.96
N ARG A 39 0.61 -6.60 -1.15
CA ARG A 39 1.25 -5.54 -0.40
C ARG A 39 0.34 -5.13 0.77
N TYR A 40 0.86 -5.29 1.97
CA TYR A 40 0.29 -4.87 3.23
C TYR A 40 1.11 -3.74 3.87
#